data_AF-A0A7I9WL86-F1
#
_entry.id   AF-A0A7I9WL86-F1
#
_cell.length_a   1.000
_cell.length_b   1.000
_cell.length_c   1.000
_cell.angle_alpha   90.00
_cell.angle_beta   90.00
_cell.angle_gamma   90.00
#
_symmetry.space_group_name_H-M   'P 1'
#
loop_
_entity.id
_entity.type
_entity.pdbx_description
1 polymer ?
#
loop_
_entity_poly.entity_id
_entity_poly.type
_entity_poly.pdbx_seq_one_letter_code
_entity_poly.pdbx_strand_id
1 'polypeptide(L)'
;MEPVYSRVARSLSGVRSSVADLEGGDDPAVTRWSAGQLRTWSSRPWNHNGEQLPLVHHASVDVEVEFRDFAVLSGWVSAQVASSEGFHVTNIRWTLTAERKHLAMEQARTSAVRDALDRARSYAAALGLADIQPVAIADAGMLGGGQGSIGPAGKMAMLHAAVADDEAGIDFSPRDIEVTASVDARFVANAAEEVEASDLEVVDEPDLEVGVGEFRDDDPGYLQWLDTHPDGYVINILRSYSPNAARLHRASCWTITGLRSKGASLTGQYVKVCAEQLAELDRWATRQVGQPIARCGTCRPKSSAAVSAPAREHDRAVVQAKDVRHQVNGPTADSALVEAWADDYIRFENLPGWQLRLRDEIRRRCRELVPASGEVMHATFFGAKHPRGDVENVLLYNIDTFKTAGANGIRFEYGAGVPAAADGTQYAYGYRYSLASAAGTFTQWQPERVLAAFDWTDLGAFASEKQLAQVWLALSRGDIGVLGRAAPETPFALKLQIRPPTGRTPVWGALVKGIFDGVICALQAHTDSAVLPEVTARLATILPADAAEIEEHLVDQRRAVLGVVHRLVAPYRSGVKWDPADHLCVAGEVIAGEPVDGSWAIKGEVIEVRR
;
A
#
# COMPACT_ATOMS: atom_id res chain seq x y z
N MET A 1 -12.12 -21.15 37.38
CA MET A 1 -11.96 -19.85 36.68
C MET A 1 -11.01 -18.91 37.43
N GLU A 2 -11.22 -18.67 38.73
CA GLU A 2 -10.35 -17.79 39.56
C GLU A 2 -8.82 -18.08 39.50
N PRO A 3 -8.36 -19.34 39.50
CA PRO A 3 -6.92 -19.62 39.51
C PRO A 3 -6.19 -19.25 38.20
N VAL A 4 -6.86 -19.37 37.04
CA VAL A 4 -6.26 -19.03 35.74
C VAL A 4 -6.25 -17.52 35.51
N TYR A 5 -7.30 -16.81 35.96
CA TYR A 5 -7.36 -15.35 35.94
C TYR A 5 -6.22 -14.75 36.76
N SER A 6 -6.09 -15.17 38.03
CA SER A 6 -5.07 -14.66 38.96
C SER A 6 -3.64 -14.94 38.45
N ARG A 7 -3.43 -16.05 37.74
CA ARG A 7 -2.13 -16.37 37.12
C ARG A 7 -1.79 -15.39 35.99
N VAL A 8 -2.69 -15.21 35.02
CA VAL A 8 -2.47 -14.31 33.88
C VAL A 8 -2.37 -12.85 34.33
N ALA A 9 -3.16 -12.42 35.31
CA ALA A 9 -3.06 -11.08 35.87
C ALA A 9 -1.69 -10.80 36.50
N ARG A 10 -1.08 -11.79 37.18
CA ARG A 10 0.27 -11.66 37.75
C ARG A 10 1.34 -11.58 36.66
N SER A 11 1.26 -12.44 35.64
CA SER A 11 2.18 -12.40 34.50
C SER A 11 2.09 -11.06 33.77
N LEU A 12 0.88 -10.55 33.54
CA LEU A 12 0.66 -9.24 32.92
C LEU A 12 1.31 -8.11 33.73
N SER A 13 1.19 -8.11 35.06
CA SER A 13 1.85 -7.12 35.90
C SER A 13 3.38 -7.16 35.76
N GLY A 14 3.97 -8.35 35.68
CA GLY A 14 5.41 -8.51 35.43
C GLY A 14 5.84 -7.95 34.08
N VAL A 15 5.10 -8.28 33.01
CA VAL A 15 5.35 -7.73 31.66
C VAL A 15 5.24 -6.20 31.69
N ARG A 16 4.19 -5.63 32.31
CA ARG A 16 3.99 -4.18 32.41
C ARG A 16 5.16 -3.47 33.10
N SER A 17 5.66 -4.01 34.21
CA SER A 17 6.82 -3.45 34.89
C SER A 17 8.06 -3.46 33.99
N SER A 18 8.32 -4.56 33.29
CA SER A 18 9.47 -4.65 32.38
C SER A 18 9.40 -3.69 31.20
N VAL A 19 8.19 -3.34 30.72
CA VAL A 19 8.00 -2.35 29.65
C VAL A 19 8.17 -0.94 30.17
N ALA A 20 7.66 -0.64 31.37
CA ALA A 20 7.82 0.67 32.01
C ALA A 20 9.31 1.01 32.25
N ASP A 21 10.13 0.01 32.59
CA ASP A 21 11.58 0.19 32.73
C ASP A 21 12.27 0.58 31.41
N LEU A 22 11.74 0.13 30.26
CA LEU A 22 12.26 0.44 28.92
C LEU A 22 11.66 1.71 28.29
N GLU A 23 10.57 2.21 28.86
CA GLU A 23 9.95 3.50 28.54
C GLU A 23 10.63 4.67 29.28
N GLY A 24 11.34 4.38 30.38
CA GLY A 24 12.07 5.38 31.17
C GLY A 24 13.47 5.71 30.65
N GLY A 25 13.82 7.01 30.60
CA GLY A 25 15.17 7.50 30.26
C GLY A 25 15.18 8.62 29.20
N ASP A 26 16.36 9.18 28.93
CA ASP A 26 16.54 10.26 27.92
C ASP A 26 16.48 9.72 26.46
N ASP A 27 16.68 8.41 26.26
CA ASP A 27 16.59 7.74 24.96
C ASP A 27 15.80 6.42 25.09
N PRO A 28 14.46 6.47 25.22
CA PRO A 28 13.65 5.30 25.54
C PRO A 28 13.64 4.31 24.37
N ALA A 29 13.94 3.04 24.67
CA ALA A 29 13.96 1.97 23.67
C ALA A 29 12.55 1.54 23.24
N VAL A 30 11.56 1.72 24.13
CA VAL A 30 10.13 1.56 23.83
C VAL A 30 9.52 2.93 23.57
N THR A 31 8.93 3.11 22.39
CA THR A 31 8.30 4.37 21.99
C THR A 31 6.81 4.40 22.29
N ARG A 32 6.18 3.23 22.41
CA ARG A 32 4.75 3.08 22.68
C ARG A 32 4.45 1.67 23.16
N TRP A 33 3.47 1.51 24.05
CA TRP A 33 2.90 0.20 24.33
C TRP A 33 1.43 0.28 24.74
N SER A 34 0.73 -0.85 24.68
CA SER A 34 -0.64 -1.00 25.18
C SER A 34 -0.92 -2.44 25.60
N ALA A 35 -1.87 -2.63 26.50
CA ALA A 35 -2.35 -3.95 26.90
C ALA A 35 -3.87 -4.03 26.74
N GLY A 36 -4.33 -5.12 26.15
CA GLY A 36 -5.75 -5.43 25.99
C GLY A 36 -6.44 -5.77 27.31
N GLN A 37 -7.73 -6.04 27.23
CA GLN A 37 -8.51 -6.53 28.37
C GLN A 37 -8.20 -8.01 28.62
N LEU A 38 -8.00 -8.39 29.89
CA LEU A 38 -7.86 -9.79 30.28
C LEU A 38 -9.20 -10.50 30.09
N ARG A 39 -9.19 -11.56 29.27
CA ARG A 39 -10.37 -12.35 28.90
C ARG A 39 -10.30 -13.72 29.57
N THR A 40 -11.44 -14.21 30.05
CA THR A 40 -11.59 -15.58 30.57
C THR A 40 -12.72 -16.29 29.86
N TRP A 41 -12.54 -17.57 29.57
CA TRP A 41 -13.59 -18.42 29.00
C TRP A 41 -13.42 -19.86 29.49
N SER A 42 -14.41 -20.70 29.20
CA SER A 42 -14.34 -22.13 29.52
C SER A 42 -14.72 -22.95 28.31
N SER A 43 -14.07 -24.09 28.12
CA SER A 43 -14.36 -25.02 27.02
C SER A 43 -14.46 -26.44 27.54
N ARG A 44 -15.29 -27.28 26.90
CA ARG A 44 -15.30 -28.73 27.13
C ARG A 44 -14.71 -29.42 25.90
N PRO A 45 -13.40 -29.75 25.92
CA PRO A 45 -12.77 -30.40 24.78
C PRO A 45 -13.31 -31.81 24.58
N TRP A 46 -13.21 -32.33 23.37
CA TRP A 46 -13.55 -33.72 23.06
C TRP A 46 -12.26 -34.54 22.99
N ASN A 47 -12.28 -35.78 23.46
CA ASN A 47 -11.16 -36.69 23.24
C ASN A 47 -11.25 -37.35 21.86
N HIS A 48 -10.21 -38.10 21.48
CA HIS A 48 -10.13 -38.83 20.21
C HIS A 48 -11.21 -39.93 20.06
N ASN A 49 -11.87 -40.31 21.16
CA ASN A 49 -12.96 -41.28 21.18
C ASN A 49 -14.35 -40.63 21.10
N GLY A 50 -14.42 -39.30 20.90
CA GLY A 50 -15.69 -38.57 20.83
C GLY A 50 -16.37 -38.37 22.19
N GLU A 51 -15.66 -38.57 23.29
CA GLU A 51 -16.17 -38.31 24.64
C GLU A 51 -15.86 -36.87 25.05
N GLN A 52 -16.84 -36.22 25.68
CA GLN A 52 -16.70 -34.85 26.15
C GLN A 52 -15.92 -34.82 27.47
N LEU A 53 -14.76 -34.16 27.48
CA LEU A 53 -13.89 -34.02 28.64
C LEU A 53 -14.42 -32.99 29.65
N PRO A 54 -13.91 -33.01 30.90
CA PRO A 54 -14.24 -32.01 31.91
C PRO A 54 -14.00 -30.57 31.46
N LEU A 55 -14.72 -29.64 32.10
CA LEU A 55 -14.64 -28.21 31.82
C LEU A 55 -13.22 -27.69 32.07
N VAL A 56 -12.59 -27.12 31.03
CA VAL A 56 -11.28 -26.45 31.10
C VAL A 56 -11.51 -24.94 31.11
N HIS A 57 -10.79 -24.23 31.98
CA HIS A 57 -10.83 -22.78 32.07
C HIS A 57 -9.60 -22.17 31.42
N HIS A 58 -9.80 -21.08 30.68
CA HIS A 58 -8.76 -20.36 29.97
C HIS A 58 -8.76 -18.89 30.39
N ALA A 59 -7.59 -18.27 30.32
CA ALA A 59 -7.40 -16.84 30.50
C ALA A 59 -6.32 -16.35 29.53
N SER A 60 -6.51 -15.18 28.92
CA SER A 60 -5.52 -14.58 28.01
C SER A 60 -5.62 -13.06 27.99
N VAL A 61 -4.51 -12.41 27.66
CA VAL A 61 -4.39 -10.96 27.47
C VAL A 61 -3.33 -10.68 26.41
N ASP A 62 -3.62 -9.73 25.53
CA ASP A 62 -2.70 -9.31 24.48
C ASP A 62 -1.94 -8.05 24.90
N VAL A 63 -0.65 -7.98 24.57
CA VAL A 63 0.21 -6.81 24.83
C VAL A 63 0.93 -6.45 23.54
N GLU A 64 0.88 -5.16 23.17
CA GLU A 64 1.58 -4.61 22.00
C GLU A 64 2.62 -3.60 22.48
N VAL A 65 3.87 -3.75 22.02
CA VAL A 65 5.00 -2.91 22.40
C VAL A 65 5.78 -2.53 21.15
N GLU A 66 6.05 -1.24 20.98
CA GLU A 66 6.78 -0.67 19.85
C GLU A 66 8.21 -0.33 20.28
N PHE A 67 9.19 -0.95 19.63
CA PHE A 67 10.61 -0.77 19.89
C PHE A 67 11.28 0.02 18.77
N ARG A 68 12.16 0.95 19.13
CA ARG A 68 13.07 1.61 18.17
C ARG A 68 14.40 0.90 18.00
N ASP A 69 14.78 0.08 18.99
CA ASP A 69 16.04 -0.65 19.04
C ASP A 69 15.80 -2.17 18.95
N PHE A 70 16.36 -2.80 17.92
CA PHE A 70 16.16 -4.22 17.63
C PHE A 70 16.89 -5.15 18.60
N ALA A 71 18.04 -4.73 19.13
CA ALA A 71 18.77 -5.51 20.12
C ALA A 71 17.99 -5.54 21.44
N VAL A 72 17.37 -4.41 21.81
CA VAL A 72 16.52 -4.32 23.00
C VAL A 72 15.26 -5.17 22.85
N LEU A 73 14.60 -5.15 21.68
CA LEU A 73 13.47 -6.05 21.37
C LEU A 73 13.85 -7.52 21.58
N SER A 74 14.94 -7.96 20.98
CA SER A 74 15.40 -9.37 21.03
C SER A 74 15.74 -9.82 22.45
N GLY A 75 16.45 -8.96 23.21
CA GLY A 75 16.75 -9.23 24.61
C GLY A 75 15.50 -9.28 25.49
N TRP A 76 14.57 -8.34 25.30
CA TRP A 76 13.34 -8.28 26.08
C TRP A 76 12.44 -9.50 25.81
N VAL A 77 12.23 -9.87 24.55
CA VAL A 77 11.43 -11.06 24.19
C VAL A 77 12.04 -12.32 24.78
N SER A 78 13.36 -12.50 24.64
CA SER A 78 14.06 -13.67 25.19
C SER A 78 13.89 -13.76 26.71
N ALA A 79 13.96 -12.62 27.42
CA ALA A 79 13.72 -12.58 28.86
C ALA A 79 12.26 -12.90 29.24
N GLN A 80 11.27 -12.43 28.47
CA GLN A 80 9.86 -12.73 28.75
C GLN A 80 9.51 -14.19 28.49
N VAL A 81 10.01 -14.78 27.40
CA VAL A 81 9.82 -16.21 27.09
C VAL A 81 10.44 -17.09 28.19
N ALA A 82 11.60 -16.70 28.73
CA ALA A 82 12.27 -17.44 29.79
C ALA A 82 11.59 -17.29 31.17
N SER A 83 11.02 -16.13 31.48
CA SER A 83 10.53 -15.81 32.84
C SER A 83 9.01 -15.96 33.01
N SER A 84 8.23 -15.93 31.93
CA SER A 84 6.76 -15.91 31.99
C SER A 84 6.16 -17.17 31.36
N GLU A 85 5.67 -18.08 32.20
CA GLU A 85 4.93 -19.27 31.76
C GLU A 85 3.68 -18.87 30.95
N GLY A 86 3.59 -19.36 29.70
CA GLY A 86 2.47 -19.06 28.78
C GLY A 86 2.65 -17.79 27.92
N PHE A 87 3.79 -17.09 28.03
CA PHE A 87 4.12 -15.96 27.16
C PHE A 87 4.53 -16.46 25.78
N HIS A 88 3.92 -15.91 24.73
CA HIS A 88 4.26 -16.23 23.35
C HIS A 88 4.17 -14.96 22.49
N VAL A 89 5.08 -14.84 21.52
CA VAL A 89 5.07 -13.74 20.56
C VAL A 89 4.16 -14.12 19.40
N THR A 90 3.04 -13.43 19.28
CA THR A 90 2.09 -13.65 18.17
C THR A 90 2.61 -13.06 16.86
N ASN A 91 3.33 -11.92 16.92
CA ASN A 91 3.66 -11.15 15.74
C ASN A 91 4.77 -10.11 15.98
N ILE A 92 5.58 -9.81 14.95
CA ILE A 92 6.56 -8.71 14.93
C ILE A 92 6.38 -7.92 13.65
N ARG A 93 6.20 -6.59 13.78
CA ARG A 93 6.02 -5.68 12.64
C ARG A 93 7.19 -4.71 12.52
N TRP A 94 7.81 -4.66 11.34
CA TRP A 94 8.81 -3.66 10.99
C TRP A 94 8.14 -2.47 10.31
N THR A 95 8.46 -1.25 10.75
CA THR A 95 7.92 -0.03 10.14
C THR A 95 9.01 1.03 9.97
N LEU A 96 8.88 1.85 8.94
CA LEU A 96 9.69 3.06 8.80
C LEU A 96 9.10 4.17 9.67
N THR A 97 9.97 5.01 10.24
CA THR A 97 9.52 6.28 10.83
C THR A 97 8.81 7.13 9.79
N ALA A 98 7.90 8.00 10.22
CA ALA A 98 7.13 8.86 9.32
C ALA A 98 8.04 9.70 8.40
N GLU A 99 9.15 10.20 8.93
CA GLU A 99 10.16 10.96 8.19
C GLU A 99 10.87 10.10 7.12
N ARG A 100 11.37 8.91 7.48
CA ARG A 100 12.03 8.00 6.52
C ARG A 100 11.08 7.50 5.45
N LYS A 101 9.81 7.22 5.80
CA LYS A 101 8.77 6.86 4.83
C LYS A 101 8.52 7.98 3.83
N HIS A 102 8.48 9.24 4.29
CA HIS A 102 8.27 10.39 3.42
C HIS A 102 9.42 10.56 2.41
N LEU A 103 10.67 10.51 2.88
CA LEU A 103 11.86 10.63 2.04
C LEU A 103 11.95 9.50 1.00
N ALA A 104 11.71 8.25 1.41
CA ALA A 104 11.73 7.12 0.49
C ALA A 104 10.63 7.22 -0.58
N MET A 105 9.44 7.71 -0.23
CA MET A 105 8.34 7.90 -1.18
C MET A 105 8.61 9.05 -2.18
N GLU A 106 9.27 10.13 -1.73
CA GLU A 106 9.70 11.23 -2.60
C GLU A 106 10.73 10.75 -3.65
N GLN A 107 11.71 9.96 -3.20
CA GLN A 107 12.70 9.34 -4.08
C GLN A 107 12.05 8.41 -5.11
N ALA A 108 11.15 7.53 -4.66
CA ALA A 108 10.46 6.59 -5.53
C ALA A 108 9.64 7.33 -6.63
N ARG A 109 8.88 8.37 -6.27
CA ARG A 109 8.10 9.17 -7.24
C ARG A 109 8.99 9.87 -8.25
N THR A 110 10.09 10.45 -7.80
CA THR A 110 11.04 11.13 -8.68
C THR A 110 11.65 10.16 -9.70
N SER A 111 12.01 8.94 -9.26
CA SER A 111 12.51 7.91 -10.15
C SER A 111 11.45 7.44 -11.16
N ALA A 112 10.20 7.29 -10.73
CA ALA A 112 9.10 6.90 -11.62
C ALA A 112 8.87 7.94 -12.75
N VAL A 113 8.93 9.24 -12.44
CA VAL A 113 8.81 10.31 -13.45
C VAL A 113 9.97 10.29 -14.45
N ARG A 114 11.19 10.01 -13.98
CA ARG A 114 12.36 9.89 -14.87
C ARG A 114 12.23 8.70 -15.81
N ASP A 115 11.84 7.53 -15.29
CA ASP A 115 11.60 6.33 -16.11
C ASP A 115 10.54 6.59 -17.19
N ALA A 116 9.45 7.29 -16.85
CA ALA A 116 8.42 7.66 -17.82
C ALA A 116 8.94 8.61 -18.93
N LEU A 117 9.79 9.58 -18.58
CA LEU A 117 10.42 10.49 -19.54
C LEU A 117 11.43 9.76 -20.46
N ASP A 118 12.23 8.86 -19.90
CA ASP A 118 13.23 8.10 -20.67
C ASP A 118 12.57 7.15 -21.67
N ARG A 119 11.43 6.55 -21.30
CA ARG A 119 10.60 5.76 -22.22
C ARG A 119 10.00 6.63 -23.33
N ALA A 120 9.45 7.79 -22.99
CA ALA A 120 8.91 8.72 -23.99
C ALA A 120 9.98 9.18 -24.98
N ARG A 121 11.20 9.47 -24.50
CA ARG A 121 12.38 9.78 -25.32
C ARG A 121 12.74 8.66 -26.28
N SER A 122 12.76 7.43 -25.78
CA SER A 122 13.04 6.26 -26.60
C SER A 122 12.00 6.08 -27.71
N TYR A 123 10.72 6.33 -27.43
CA TYR A 123 9.65 6.24 -28.44
C TYR A 123 9.70 7.36 -29.48
N ALA A 124 9.94 8.59 -29.07
CA ALA A 124 10.04 9.71 -30.01
C ALA A 124 11.27 9.57 -30.92
N ALA A 125 12.43 9.16 -30.37
CA ALA A 125 13.64 8.93 -31.15
C ALA A 125 13.45 7.84 -32.22
N ALA A 126 12.73 6.76 -31.90
CA ALA A 126 12.38 5.71 -32.86
C ALA A 126 11.47 6.21 -34.01
N LEU A 127 10.77 7.33 -33.81
CA LEU A 127 9.91 7.99 -34.79
C LEU A 127 10.60 9.18 -35.51
N GLY A 128 11.87 9.46 -35.22
CA GLY A 128 12.59 10.60 -35.78
C GLY A 128 12.16 11.96 -35.22
N LEU A 129 11.48 11.98 -34.06
CA LEU A 129 11.05 13.18 -33.36
C LEU A 129 12.02 13.47 -32.20
N ALA A 130 12.39 14.73 -31.99
CA ALA A 130 13.42 15.10 -31.02
C ALA A 130 12.89 15.99 -29.87
N ASP A 131 11.91 16.84 -30.13
CA ASP A 131 11.34 17.71 -29.10
C ASP A 131 10.19 16.99 -28.40
N ILE A 132 10.32 16.77 -27.08
CA ILE A 132 9.34 16.07 -26.26
C ILE A 132 8.98 16.94 -25.07
N GLN A 133 7.70 17.27 -24.96
CA GLN A 133 7.19 18.09 -23.88
C GLN A 133 6.18 17.32 -23.03
N PRO A 134 6.30 17.36 -21.69
CA PRO A 134 5.30 16.76 -20.81
C PRO A 134 4.00 17.56 -20.90
N VAL A 135 2.92 16.88 -21.26
CA VAL A 135 1.56 17.44 -21.34
C VAL A 135 0.82 17.21 -20.03
N ALA A 136 1.04 16.05 -19.40
CA ALA A 136 0.46 15.72 -18.12
C ALA A 136 1.31 14.69 -17.40
N ILE A 137 1.47 14.83 -16.09
CA ILE A 137 2.11 13.86 -15.22
C ILE A 137 1.20 13.72 -14.01
N ALA A 138 0.90 12.48 -13.63
CA ALA A 138 0.17 12.20 -12.42
C ALA A 138 0.61 10.86 -11.84
N ASP A 139 0.23 10.58 -10.58
CA ASP A 139 0.37 9.22 -10.06
C ASP A 139 -0.37 8.25 -10.98
N ALA A 140 0.17 7.04 -11.15
CA ALA A 140 -0.32 6.13 -12.17
C ALA A 140 -1.82 5.81 -11.98
N GLY A 141 -2.55 5.86 -13.09
CA GLY A 141 -4.01 5.78 -13.24
C GLY A 141 -4.77 7.10 -13.10
N MET A 142 -4.11 8.26 -12.95
CA MET A 142 -4.76 9.57 -12.81
C MET A 142 -4.88 10.38 -14.13
N LEU A 143 -4.39 9.88 -15.27
CA LEU A 143 -4.55 10.51 -16.59
C LEU A 143 -5.51 9.69 -17.48
N GLY A 144 -6.78 10.09 -17.56
CA GLY A 144 -7.83 9.32 -18.24
C GLY A 144 -7.62 9.12 -19.76
N GLY A 145 -7.49 7.86 -20.21
CA GLY A 145 -7.31 7.41 -21.60
C GLY A 145 -6.45 6.15 -21.63
N GLY A 146 -7.02 5.01 -22.04
CA GLY A 146 -6.51 3.67 -21.76
C GLY A 146 -5.15 3.31 -22.37
N GLN A 147 -4.22 2.87 -21.52
CA GLN A 147 -3.50 1.59 -21.57
C GLN A 147 -2.43 1.56 -20.45
N GLY A 148 -2.57 0.62 -19.50
CA GLY A 148 -1.44 -0.08 -18.87
C GLY A 148 -0.65 0.57 -17.71
N SER A 149 -1.13 0.34 -16.47
CA SER A 149 -0.40 0.11 -15.19
C SER A 149 0.43 1.26 -14.59
N ILE A 150 0.38 1.56 -13.28
CA ILE A 150 0.39 0.70 -12.08
C ILE A 150 -0.36 1.41 -10.92
N GLY A 151 -1.34 0.74 -10.29
CA GLY A 151 -2.02 1.25 -9.09
C GLY A 151 -1.27 0.93 -7.77
N PRO A 152 -1.66 1.56 -6.65
CA PRO A 152 -0.75 2.04 -5.62
C PRO A 152 -0.30 0.99 -4.58
N ALA A 153 0.88 1.27 -4.00
CA ALA A 153 1.42 0.63 -2.82
C ALA A 153 0.71 1.09 -1.52
N GLY A 154 0.35 0.12 -0.68
CA GLY A 154 -0.16 0.26 0.69
C GLY A 154 -1.17 -0.85 0.99
N LYS A 155 -1.05 -1.76 1.97
CA LYS A 155 -0.22 -1.86 3.17
C LYS A 155 0.01 -3.35 3.49
N MET A 156 1.26 -3.67 3.79
CA MET A 156 1.71 -4.36 5.01
C MET A 156 0.70 -5.31 5.71
N ALA A 157 0.69 -6.57 5.27
CA ALA A 157 0.31 -7.71 6.10
C ALA A 157 1.53 -8.28 6.84
N MET A 158 1.23 -8.80 8.02
CA MET A 158 2.10 -9.42 9.01
C MET A 158 2.55 -10.83 8.55
N LEU A 159 3.69 -11.30 9.06
CA LEU A 159 4.12 -12.70 8.92
C LEU A 159 4.13 -13.36 10.30
N HIS A 160 3.44 -14.49 10.40
CA HIS A 160 3.67 -15.48 11.45
C HIS A 160 5.00 -16.20 11.22
N ALA A 161 5.86 -16.27 12.24
CA ALA A 161 7.02 -17.15 12.27
C ALA A 161 6.60 -18.49 12.92
N ALA A 162 6.90 -19.60 12.24
CA ALA A 162 6.94 -20.91 12.87
C ALA A 162 8.23 -21.00 13.69
N VAL A 163 8.11 -21.32 14.98
CA VAL A 163 9.25 -21.56 15.87
C VAL A 163 9.61 -23.04 15.77
N ALA A 164 10.81 -23.32 15.26
CA ALA A 164 11.48 -24.58 15.52
C ALA A 164 12.27 -24.41 16.83
N ASP A 165 12.15 -25.39 17.71
CA ASP A 165 12.93 -25.52 18.94
C ASP A 165 14.43 -25.57 18.59
N ASP A 166 15.20 -24.59 19.06
CA ASP A 166 16.64 -24.77 19.28
C ASP A 166 17.13 -23.80 20.37
N GLU A 167 17.92 -24.33 21.30
CA GLU A 167 18.39 -23.66 22.52
C GLU A 167 19.57 -22.70 22.19
N ALA A 168 19.27 -21.50 21.69
CA ALA A 168 20.15 -20.33 21.68
C ALA A 168 19.30 -19.05 21.44
N GLY A 169 19.63 -17.94 22.12
CA GLY A 169 18.79 -16.72 22.16
C GLY A 169 18.22 -16.23 20.82
N ILE A 170 16.98 -15.73 20.84
CA ILE A 170 16.21 -15.34 19.66
C ILE A 170 16.63 -13.94 19.21
N ASP A 171 17.23 -13.82 18.02
CA ASP A 171 17.60 -12.53 17.39
C ASP A 171 16.60 -12.13 16.29
N PHE A 172 16.05 -10.92 16.37
CA PHE A 172 15.12 -10.37 15.40
C PHE A 172 15.76 -9.25 14.58
N SER A 173 15.97 -9.51 13.28
CA SER A 173 16.46 -8.50 12.33
C SER A 173 15.41 -8.18 11.26
N PRO A 174 15.15 -6.89 10.95
CA PRO A 174 14.25 -6.51 9.87
C PRO A 174 14.81 -6.88 8.50
N ARG A 175 13.93 -7.28 7.59
CA ARG A 175 14.24 -7.26 6.16
C ARG A 175 14.12 -5.83 5.62
N ASP A 176 14.80 -5.55 4.51
CA ASP A 176 14.67 -4.28 3.81
C ASP A 176 13.20 -3.94 3.50
N ILE A 177 12.83 -2.68 3.74
CA ILE A 177 11.49 -2.17 3.46
C ILE A 177 11.52 -1.51 2.08
N GLU A 178 10.95 -2.18 1.09
CA GLU A 178 10.84 -1.66 -0.27
C GLU A 178 9.74 -0.58 -0.35
N VAL A 179 10.06 0.54 -1.00
CA VAL A 179 9.14 1.67 -1.25
C VAL A 179 9.08 1.92 -2.75
N THR A 180 7.90 1.74 -3.33
CA THR A 180 7.65 1.84 -4.78
C THR A 180 6.70 3.00 -5.11
N ALA A 181 6.89 3.63 -6.26
CA ALA A 181 5.96 4.60 -6.82
C ALA A 181 5.79 4.39 -8.32
N SER A 182 4.67 4.85 -8.87
CA SER A 182 4.36 4.72 -10.29
C SER A 182 3.60 5.95 -10.77
N VAL A 183 3.84 6.34 -12.02
CA VAL A 183 3.27 7.54 -12.62
C VAL A 183 2.73 7.26 -14.01
N ASP A 184 1.65 7.94 -14.36
CA ASP A 184 1.21 8.09 -15.73
C ASP A 184 1.74 9.43 -16.23
N ALA A 185 2.41 9.42 -17.38
CA ALA A 185 2.86 10.63 -18.02
C ALA A 185 2.49 10.63 -19.51
N ARG A 186 1.96 11.75 -19.98
CA ARG A 186 1.67 12.03 -21.38
C ARG A 186 2.66 13.04 -21.90
N PHE A 187 3.18 12.77 -23.08
CA PHE A 187 4.12 13.63 -23.76
C PHE A 187 3.62 13.90 -25.17
N VAL A 188 3.88 15.10 -25.67
CA VAL A 188 3.76 15.42 -27.10
C VAL A 188 5.16 15.46 -27.68
N ALA A 189 5.34 14.87 -28.87
CA ALA A 189 6.60 14.89 -29.59
C ALA A 189 6.41 15.65 -30.91
N ASN A 190 7.26 16.65 -31.17
CA ASN A 190 7.23 17.45 -32.38
C ASN A 190 8.43 17.13 -33.29
N ALA A 191 8.24 17.32 -34.60
CA ALA A 191 9.36 17.27 -35.53
C ALA A 191 10.34 18.40 -35.18
N ALA A 192 11.64 18.10 -35.17
CA ALA A 192 12.63 19.14 -35.03
C ALA A 192 12.47 20.12 -36.20
N GLU A 193 12.37 21.42 -35.92
CA GLU A 193 12.52 22.43 -36.96
C GLU A 193 13.91 22.25 -37.57
N GLU A 194 13.96 22.04 -38.89
CA GLU A 194 15.20 22.02 -39.67
C GLU A 194 15.85 23.38 -39.54
N VAL A 195 16.84 23.50 -38.67
CA VAL A 195 17.81 24.59 -38.75
C VAL A 195 18.87 24.15 -39.75
N GLU A 196 18.87 24.81 -40.90
CA GLU A 196 19.85 24.60 -41.96
C GLU A 196 21.27 24.63 -41.39
N ALA A 197 22.01 23.56 -41.67
CA ALA A 197 23.42 23.43 -41.36
C ALA A 197 24.23 24.37 -42.27
N SER A 198 24.97 25.29 -41.68
CA SER A 198 26.16 25.84 -42.33
C SER A 198 27.31 25.92 -41.33
N ASP A 199 28.38 25.26 -41.73
CA ASP A 199 29.77 25.34 -41.28
C ASP A 199 30.15 24.53 -40.03
N LEU A 200 30.53 23.28 -40.32
CA LEU A 200 31.41 22.45 -39.52
C LEU A 200 32.82 23.07 -39.47
N GLU A 201 33.28 23.45 -38.29
CA GLU A 201 34.70 23.34 -37.96
C GLU A 201 34.89 22.12 -37.04
N VAL A 202 35.67 21.17 -37.55
CA VAL A 202 36.29 20.11 -36.76
C VAL A 202 37.26 20.78 -35.79
N VAL A 203 37.07 20.56 -34.50
CA VAL A 203 38.13 20.76 -33.51
C VAL A 203 38.32 19.45 -32.76
N ASP A 204 39.59 19.02 -32.81
CA ASP A 204 40.21 17.93 -32.10
C ASP A 204 39.93 17.92 -30.59
N GLU A 205 40.18 16.75 -29.99
CA GLU A 205 40.29 16.37 -28.57
C GLU A 205 40.03 17.48 -27.52
N PRO A 206 39.21 17.25 -26.47
CA PRO A 206 39.28 18.12 -25.30
C PRO A 206 40.54 17.79 -24.52
N ASP A 207 41.59 18.52 -24.85
CA ASP A 207 42.68 18.90 -23.97
C ASP A 207 42.14 19.19 -22.56
N LEU A 208 42.82 18.62 -21.57
CA LEU A 208 42.62 18.86 -20.14
C LEU A 208 42.64 20.37 -19.89
N GLU A 209 41.50 20.96 -19.53
CA GLU A 209 41.38 22.36 -19.13
C GLU A 209 42.39 22.63 -18.01
N VAL A 210 43.39 23.48 -18.28
CA VAL A 210 44.42 23.88 -17.31
C VAL A 210 43.72 24.54 -16.12
N GLY A 211 43.58 23.78 -15.02
CA GLY A 211 42.96 24.23 -13.77
C GLY A 211 41.97 23.23 -13.16
N VAL A 212 41.42 22.27 -13.92
CA VAL A 212 40.46 21.28 -13.42
C VAL A 212 41.04 19.86 -13.51
N GLY A 213 41.33 19.25 -12.35
CA GLY A 213 41.85 17.88 -12.25
C GLY A 213 40.75 16.88 -11.89
N GLU A 214 40.63 15.78 -12.65
CA GLU A 214 39.74 14.66 -12.33
C GLU A 214 40.54 13.49 -11.73
N PHE A 215 40.08 12.98 -10.58
CA PHE A 215 40.63 11.79 -9.94
C PHE A 215 39.58 10.68 -9.91
N ARG A 216 39.97 9.51 -10.42
CA ARG A 216 39.16 8.29 -10.52
C ARG A 216 40.03 7.09 -10.22
N ASP A 217 39.62 6.27 -9.25
CA ASP A 217 40.42 5.14 -8.73
C ASP A 217 41.83 5.55 -8.25
N ASP A 218 42.05 6.84 -7.98
CA ASP A 218 43.33 7.44 -7.57
C ASP A 218 43.15 8.23 -6.27
N ASP A 219 42.94 7.48 -5.20
CA ASP A 219 42.88 8.03 -3.85
C ASP A 219 44.18 8.72 -3.42
N PRO A 220 45.39 8.18 -3.71
CA PRO A 220 46.65 8.84 -3.39
C PRO A 220 46.81 10.20 -4.08
N GLY A 221 46.53 10.29 -5.38
CA GLY A 221 46.61 11.54 -6.13
C GLY A 221 45.59 12.58 -5.66
N TYR A 222 44.35 12.16 -5.42
CA TYR A 222 43.32 13.03 -4.85
C TYR A 222 43.70 13.55 -3.45
N LEU A 223 44.26 12.70 -2.60
CA LEU A 223 44.71 13.09 -1.25
C LEU A 223 45.89 14.07 -1.31
N GLN A 224 46.85 13.85 -2.21
CA GLN A 224 47.97 14.77 -2.42
C GLN A 224 47.47 16.14 -2.92
N TRP A 225 46.46 16.16 -3.80
CA TRP A 225 45.86 17.40 -4.28
C TRP A 225 45.20 18.19 -3.14
N LEU A 226 44.46 17.52 -2.25
CA LEU A 226 43.85 18.16 -1.08
C LEU A 226 44.88 18.76 -0.11
N ASP A 227 46.00 18.09 0.11
CA ASP A 227 47.05 18.56 1.02
C ASP A 227 47.80 19.79 0.43
N THR A 228 47.88 19.90 -0.89
CA THR A 228 48.56 21.01 -1.60
C THR A 228 47.63 22.18 -1.93
N HIS A 229 46.31 21.98 -1.94
CA HIS A 229 45.31 23.01 -2.28
C HIS A 229 44.23 23.14 -1.18
N PRO A 230 44.59 23.54 0.05
CA PRO A 230 43.66 23.56 1.19
C PRO A 230 42.46 24.51 1.01
N ASP A 231 42.63 25.53 0.17
CA ASP A 231 41.60 26.53 -0.19
C ASP A 231 40.85 26.21 -1.49
N GLY A 232 41.19 25.09 -2.15
CA GLY A 232 40.56 24.66 -3.40
C GLY A 232 39.14 24.14 -3.23
N TYR A 233 38.54 23.69 -4.33
CA TYR A 233 37.17 23.19 -4.40
C TYR A 233 37.12 21.81 -5.05
N VAL A 234 36.12 21.02 -4.65
CA VAL A 234 35.94 19.65 -5.14
C VAL A 234 34.48 19.36 -5.42
N ILE A 235 34.14 18.91 -6.62
CA ILE A 235 32.89 18.21 -6.89
C ILE A 235 33.10 16.73 -6.59
N ASN A 236 32.30 16.23 -5.65
CA ASN A 236 32.14 14.81 -5.44
C ASN A 236 30.93 14.33 -6.24
N ILE A 237 31.13 13.52 -7.28
CA ILE A 237 30.07 13.08 -8.20
C ILE A 237 30.15 11.59 -8.47
N LEU A 238 29.01 10.92 -8.66
CA LEU A 238 28.99 9.49 -9.00
C LEU A 238 29.63 9.27 -10.37
N ARG A 239 30.16 8.07 -10.63
CA ARG A 239 30.79 7.72 -11.93
C ARG A 239 29.88 7.88 -13.14
N SER A 240 28.57 7.85 -12.94
CA SER A 240 27.56 8.12 -13.96
C SER A 240 27.39 9.63 -14.26
N TYR A 241 28.19 10.49 -13.65
CA TYR A 241 28.09 11.96 -13.72
C TYR A 241 26.71 12.51 -13.35
N SER A 242 25.98 11.79 -12.49
CA SER A 242 24.66 12.21 -12.02
C SER A 242 24.75 13.47 -11.13
N PRO A 243 24.17 14.60 -11.55
CA PRO A 243 24.28 15.86 -10.80
C PRO A 243 23.42 15.89 -9.52
N ASN A 244 22.44 14.97 -9.39
CA ASN A 244 21.49 14.93 -8.27
C ASN A 244 22.14 14.49 -6.96
N ALA A 245 23.08 13.54 -7.04
CA ALA A 245 23.91 13.09 -5.91
C ALA A 245 25.23 13.88 -5.81
N ALA A 246 25.59 14.63 -6.85
CA ALA A 246 26.80 15.42 -6.85
C ALA A 246 26.73 16.55 -5.82
N ARG A 247 27.83 16.80 -5.12
CA ARG A 247 27.95 17.94 -4.22
C ARG A 247 29.27 18.64 -4.45
N LEU A 248 29.24 19.97 -4.44
CA LEU A 248 30.44 20.78 -4.52
C LEU A 248 30.86 21.22 -3.12
N HIS A 249 32.12 20.99 -2.78
CA HIS A 249 32.73 21.20 -1.48
C HIS A 249 33.93 22.15 -1.55
N ARG A 250 34.35 22.67 -0.40
CA ARG A 250 35.73 23.15 -0.20
C ARG A 250 36.64 21.95 0.03
N ALA A 251 37.89 22.01 -0.40
CA ALA A 251 38.90 20.96 -0.21
C ALA A 251 39.04 20.54 1.26
N SER A 252 39.00 21.51 2.18
CA SER A 252 39.03 21.29 3.63
C SER A 252 37.74 20.70 4.23
N CYS A 253 36.71 20.38 3.45
CA CYS A 253 35.44 19.89 3.98
C CYS A 253 35.58 18.47 4.54
N TRP A 254 35.32 18.33 5.84
CA TRP A 254 35.41 17.04 6.54
C TRP A 254 34.51 15.94 5.95
N THR A 255 33.42 16.27 5.26
CA THR A 255 32.54 15.25 4.64
C THR A 255 33.17 14.54 3.44
N ILE A 256 34.20 15.12 2.82
CA ILE A 256 34.96 14.52 1.71
C ILE A 256 36.37 14.08 2.12
N THR A 257 36.80 14.41 3.35
CA THR A 257 38.08 13.97 3.92
C THR A 257 37.91 12.99 5.08
N GLY A 258 36.71 12.87 5.67
CA GLY A 258 36.42 12.04 6.85
C GLY A 258 36.40 10.53 6.61
N LEU A 259 36.48 10.10 5.34
CA LEU A 259 36.75 8.71 4.96
C LEU A 259 38.22 8.31 5.20
N ARG A 260 39.12 9.29 5.45
CA ARG A 260 40.51 9.05 5.91
C ARG A 260 40.60 8.13 7.12
N SER A 261 39.58 8.12 7.98
CA SER A 261 39.58 7.39 9.26
C SER A 261 39.09 5.94 9.16
N LYS A 262 38.60 5.49 8.01
CA LYS A 262 37.90 4.20 7.86
C LYS A 262 38.45 3.28 6.76
N GLY A 263 39.56 3.64 6.11
CA GLY A 263 40.20 2.79 5.08
C GLY A 263 39.35 2.53 3.82
N ALA A 264 38.26 3.28 3.63
CA ALA A 264 37.36 3.14 2.49
C ALA A 264 37.79 4.04 1.33
N SER A 265 37.68 3.52 0.10
CA SER A 265 38.15 4.25 -1.09
C SER A 265 37.35 5.53 -1.34
N LEU A 266 38.05 6.63 -1.57
CA LEU A 266 37.49 7.97 -1.74
C LEU A 266 36.95 8.19 -3.16
N THR A 267 37.61 7.60 -4.15
CA THR A 267 37.32 7.65 -5.58
C THR A 267 36.66 6.37 -6.09
N GLY A 268 36.38 5.40 -5.21
CA GLY A 268 35.81 4.09 -5.60
C GLY A 268 34.45 4.20 -6.27
N GLN A 269 33.41 4.72 -5.61
CA GLN A 269 32.09 4.92 -6.24
C GLN A 269 31.90 6.32 -6.85
N TYR A 270 32.89 7.20 -6.65
CA TYR A 270 32.79 8.62 -6.96
C TYR A 270 33.99 9.11 -7.76
N VAL A 271 33.74 9.98 -8.72
CA VAL A 271 34.76 10.78 -9.39
C VAL A 271 34.92 12.10 -8.61
N LYS A 272 36.17 12.54 -8.43
CA LYS A 272 36.48 13.81 -7.76
C LYS A 272 37.01 14.80 -8.78
N VAL A 273 36.27 15.87 -9.00
CA VAL A 273 36.67 16.93 -9.93
C VAL A 273 37.10 18.14 -9.11
N CYS A 274 38.36 18.51 -9.22
CA CYS A 274 39.03 19.43 -8.32
C CYS A 274 39.51 20.67 -9.09
N ALA A 275 39.36 21.85 -8.51
CA ALA A 275 39.89 23.08 -9.07
C ALA A 275 40.24 24.08 -7.97
N GLU A 276 41.16 24.99 -8.24
CA GLU A 276 41.50 26.06 -7.30
C GLU A 276 40.39 27.12 -7.22
N GLN A 277 39.69 27.38 -8.33
CA GLN A 277 38.62 28.37 -8.36
C GLN A 277 37.23 27.75 -8.51
N LEU A 278 36.28 28.27 -7.72
CA LEU A 278 34.89 27.82 -7.73
C LEU A 278 34.23 27.96 -9.12
N ALA A 279 34.57 29.03 -9.84
CA ALA A 279 34.00 29.34 -11.15
C ALA A 279 34.40 28.30 -12.21
N GLU A 280 35.56 27.65 -12.05
CA GLU A 280 36.02 26.61 -12.95
C GLU A 280 35.14 25.35 -12.82
N LEU A 281 34.82 24.94 -11.60
CA LEU A 281 33.92 23.81 -11.36
C LEU A 281 32.47 24.10 -11.77
N ASP A 282 32.01 25.35 -11.70
CA ASP A 282 30.67 25.74 -12.18
C ASP A 282 30.57 25.70 -13.70
N ARG A 283 31.60 26.17 -14.41
CA ARG A 283 31.68 26.05 -15.87
C ARG A 283 31.78 24.60 -16.29
N TRP A 284 32.64 23.84 -15.62
CA TRP A 284 32.75 22.40 -15.83
C TRP A 284 31.40 21.71 -15.64
N ALA A 285 30.65 22.01 -14.57
CA ALA A 285 29.35 21.41 -14.31
C ALA A 285 28.31 21.76 -15.39
N THR A 286 28.25 23.04 -15.79
CA THR A 286 27.33 23.48 -16.83
C THR A 286 27.60 22.77 -18.16
N ARG A 287 28.89 22.57 -18.50
CA ARG A 287 29.29 21.94 -19.76
C ARG A 287 29.14 20.41 -19.72
N GLN A 288 29.59 19.76 -18.65
CA GLN A 288 29.70 18.30 -18.59
C GLN A 288 28.44 17.61 -18.06
N VAL A 289 27.69 18.27 -17.19
CA VAL A 289 26.45 17.70 -16.62
C VAL A 289 25.21 18.53 -16.95
N GLY A 290 25.36 19.59 -17.76
CA GLY A 290 24.25 20.41 -18.26
C GLY A 290 23.59 21.34 -17.23
N GLN A 291 24.05 21.33 -15.97
CA GLN A 291 23.47 22.13 -14.90
C GLN A 291 24.46 22.41 -13.75
N PRO A 292 24.27 23.49 -12.96
CA PRO A 292 25.11 23.74 -11.78
C PRO A 292 25.00 22.65 -10.72
N ILE A 293 26.11 22.31 -10.06
CA ILE A 293 26.11 21.35 -8.95
C ILE A 293 25.72 22.02 -7.63
N ALA A 294 24.81 21.38 -6.90
CA ALA A 294 24.38 21.84 -5.58
C ALA A 294 25.57 21.92 -4.60
N ARG A 295 25.67 23.05 -3.90
CA ARG A 295 26.73 23.27 -2.90
C ARG A 295 26.48 22.41 -1.66
N CYS A 296 27.55 21.93 -1.06
CA CYS A 296 27.48 21.22 0.21
C CYS A 296 26.87 22.12 1.29
N GLY A 297 25.80 21.65 1.93
CA GLY A 297 25.13 22.37 3.02
C GLY A 297 25.99 22.55 4.27
N THR A 298 27.04 21.73 4.42
CA THR A 298 27.96 21.73 5.56
C THR A 298 29.07 22.77 5.41
N CYS A 299 29.87 22.71 4.32
CA CYS A 299 30.96 23.67 4.13
C CYS A 299 30.57 24.93 3.33
N ARG A 300 29.36 24.94 2.73
CA ARG A 300 28.75 26.07 2.02
C ARG A 300 29.76 26.88 1.20
N PRO A 301 30.42 26.27 0.20
CA PRO A 301 31.44 26.95 -0.60
C PRO A 301 30.84 28.17 -1.28
N LYS A 302 31.42 29.34 -0.99
CA LYS A 302 31.10 30.62 -1.60
C LYS A 302 32.32 31.15 -2.34
N SER A 303 32.09 31.82 -3.46
CA SER A 303 33.09 32.69 -4.07
C SER A 303 33.53 33.71 -3.02
N SER A 304 34.84 33.92 -2.88
CA SER A 304 35.42 34.83 -1.89
C SER A 304 35.03 36.31 -2.13
N ALA A 305 34.25 36.63 -3.16
CA ALA A 305 34.03 38.00 -3.61
C ALA A 305 32.71 38.69 -3.15
N ALA A 306 31.85 38.09 -2.31
CA ALA A 306 30.60 38.77 -1.91
C ALA A 306 30.22 38.61 -0.43
N VAL A 307 30.70 39.53 0.40
CA VAL A 307 30.17 39.84 1.73
C VAL A 307 29.69 41.29 1.70
N SER A 308 28.41 41.51 2.04
CA SER A 308 27.81 42.70 2.72
C SER A 308 26.55 43.24 2.04
N ALA A 309 25.37 43.00 2.63
CA ALA A 309 24.34 44.00 2.98
C ALA A 309 23.05 43.33 3.51
N PRO A 310 22.28 43.98 4.41
CA PRO A 310 21.39 43.29 5.35
C PRO A 310 19.90 43.30 4.98
N ALA A 311 19.17 42.46 5.72
CA ALA A 311 17.79 42.01 5.52
C ALA A 311 16.74 43.11 5.27
N ARG A 312 15.80 42.80 4.36
CA ARG A 312 14.46 43.38 4.32
C ARG A 312 13.44 42.23 4.34
N GLU A 313 12.68 42.16 5.43
CA GLU A 313 11.37 41.52 5.45
C GLU A 313 10.51 42.13 4.34
N HIS A 314 9.91 41.30 3.48
CA HIS A 314 8.59 41.49 2.88
C HIS A 314 8.07 40.15 2.35
N ASP A 315 6.86 39.82 2.80
CA ASP A 315 5.88 38.87 2.27
C ASP A 315 6.29 37.41 2.00
N ARG A 316 6.09 36.60 3.05
CA ARG A 316 5.60 35.23 2.87
C ARG A 316 4.22 35.28 2.22
N ALA A 317 4.17 35.11 0.90
CA ALA A 317 2.99 34.59 0.24
C ALA A 317 2.78 33.14 0.73
N VAL A 318 2.00 33.01 1.80
CA VAL A 318 1.32 31.76 2.16
C VAL A 318 0.40 31.45 0.98
N VAL A 319 0.75 30.44 0.19
CA VAL A 319 -0.24 29.78 -0.67
C VAL A 319 -1.25 29.15 0.30
N GLN A 320 -2.37 29.83 0.52
CA GLN A 320 -3.49 29.28 1.27
C GLN A 320 -3.92 27.98 0.57
N ALA A 321 -3.77 26.84 1.26
CA ALA A 321 -4.44 25.62 0.85
C ALA A 321 -5.94 25.91 0.81
N LYS A 322 -6.59 25.73 -0.34
CA LYS A 322 -8.06 25.81 -0.44
C LYS A 322 -8.67 24.93 0.65
N ASP A 323 -9.54 25.50 1.45
CA ASP A 323 -10.30 24.77 2.47
C ASP A 323 -11.20 23.76 1.75
N VAL A 324 -10.90 22.47 1.86
CA VAL A 324 -11.62 21.41 1.15
C VAL A 324 -13.00 21.25 1.80
N ARG A 325 -14.06 21.52 1.04
CA ARG A 325 -15.42 21.54 1.58
C ARG A 325 -15.94 20.11 1.72
N HIS A 326 -16.68 19.87 2.79
CA HIS A 326 -17.42 18.63 3.01
C HIS A 326 -18.67 18.90 3.84
N GLN A 327 -19.68 18.05 3.67
CA GLN A 327 -20.94 18.10 4.41
C GLN A 327 -21.45 16.68 4.67
N VAL A 328 -22.15 16.48 5.79
CA VAL A 328 -22.85 15.22 6.09
C VAL A 328 -24.25 15.53 6.63
N ASN A 329 -25.26 14.87 6.07
CA ASN A 329 -26.67 14.98 6.44
C ASN A 329 -27.23 13.62 6.90
N GLY A 330 -28.29 13.68 7.72
CA GLY A 330 -28.99 12.50 8.24
C GLY A 330 -28.19 11.60 9.22
N PRO A 331 -28.76 10.53 9.75
CA PRO A 331 -30.17 10.19 9.60
C PRO A 331 -31.06 11.19 10.35
N THR A 332 -32.35 11.21 10.02
CA THR A 332 -33.38 11.95 10.77
C THR A 332 -34.40 10.97 11.32
N ALA A 333 -35.30 11.42 12.20
CA ALA A 333 -36.34 10.56 12.76
C ALA A 333 -37.22 9.90 11.68
N ASP A 334 -37.41 10.57 10.54
CA ASP A 334 -38.26 10.10 9.44
C ASP A 334 -37.47 9.50 8.26
N SER A 335 -36.13 9.48 8.33
CA SER A 335 -35.29 9.05 7.22
C SER A 335 -34.02 8.34 7.70
N ALA A 336 -33.96 7.03 7.45
CA ALA A 336 -32.79 6.18 7.66
C ALA A 336 -31.79 6.34 6.50
N LEU A 337 -31.37 7.58 6.24
CA LEU A 337 -30.50 7.97 5.14
C LEU A 337 -29.37 8.84 5.68
N VAL A 338 -28.13 8.43 5.43
CA VAL A 338 -26.92 9.23 5.64
C VAL A 338 -26.35 9.60 4.29
N GLU A 339 -26.17 10.89 4.06
CA GLU A 339 -25.54 11.41 2.85
C GLU A 339 -24.34 12.25 3.23
N ALA A 340 -23.27 12.12 2.46
CA ALA A 340 -22.08 12.92 2.62
C ALA A 340 -21.58 13.41 1.27
N TRP A 341 -21.09 14.64 1.24
CA TRP A 341 -20.50 15.25 0.06
C TRP A 341 -19.13 15.82 0.38
N ALA A 342 -18.23 15.79 -0.59
CA ALA A 342 -16.91 16.34 -0.45
C ALA A 342 -16.29 16.76 -1.79
N ASP A 343 -15.37 17.73 -1.72
CA ASP A 343 -14.56 18.15 -2.88
C ASP A 343 -13.46 17.11 -3.23
N ASP A 344 -13.13 16.19 -2.32
CA ASP A 344 -12.24 15.03 -2.56
C ASP A 344 -12.76 13.77 -1.83
N TYR A 345 -12.45 12.57 -2.31
CA TYR A 345 -12.91 11.33 -1.69
C TYR A 345 -11.97 10.84 -0.57
N ILE A 346 -12.50 10.02 0.34
CA ILE A 346 -11.78 9.53 1.53
C ILE A 346 -10.72 8.52 1.09
N ARG A 347 -9.46 8.85 1.36
CA ARG A 347 -8.30 8.04 0.99
C ARG A 347 -8.09 6.90 1.98
N PHE A 348 -7.42 5.85 1.53
CA PHE A 348 -7.06 4.72 2.40
C PHE A 348 -6.02 5.11 3.47
N GLU A 349 -5.02 5.92 3.11
CA GLU A 349 -3.95 6.35 4.02
C GLU A 349 -3.66 7.84 3.98
N ASN A 350 -2.89 8.31 4.96
CA ASN A 350 -2.42 9.69 5.07
C ASN A 350 -3.59 10.70 4.98
N LEU A 351 -4.70 10.37 5.66
CA LEU A 351 -5.91 11.18 5.62
C LEU A 351 -5.62 12.57 6.18
N PRO A 352 -5.84 13.65 5.42
CA PRO A 352 -5.79 14.99 5.96
C PRO A 352 -6.89 15.14 7.03
N GLY A 353 -6.68 16.06 7.98
CA GLY A 353 -7.56 16.20 9.15
C GLY A 353 -9.05 16.34 8.82
N TRP A 354 -9.40 16.95 7.67
CA TRP A 354 -10.79 17.07 7.23
C TRP A 354 -11.39 15.73 6.76
N GLN A 355 -10.62 14.84 6.12
CA GLN A 355 -11.08 13.50 5.73
C GLN A 355 -11.27 12.60 6.96
N LEU A 356 -10.41 12.74 7.97
CA LEU A 356 -10.59 12.05 9.25
C LEU A 356 -11.94 12.43 9.88
N ARG A 357 -12.23 13.74 9.95
CA ARG A 357 -13.52 14.25 10.46
C ARG A 357 -14.72 13.76 9.64
N LEU A 358 -14.64 13.86 8.32
CA LEU A 358 -15.70 13.40 7.42
C LEU A 358 -15.97 11.90 7.61
N ARG A 359 -14.93 11.08 7.61
CA ARG A 359 -15.03 9.63 7.83
C ARG A 359 -15.63 9.31 9.19
N ASP A 360 -15.15 9.95 10.25
CA ASP A 360 -15.63 9.71 11.61
C ASP A 360 -17.10 10.16 11.79
N GLU A 361 -17.53 11.20 11.08
CA GLU A 361 -18.92 11.64 11.06
C GLU A 361 -19.84 10.67 10.29
N ILE A 362 -19.41 10.17 9.13
CA ILE A 362 -20.12 9.11 8.40
C ILE A 362 -20.26 7.87 9.29
N ARG A 363 -19.17 7.42 9.93
CA ARG A 363 -19.17 6.28 10.87
C ARG A 363 -20.19 6.48 11.98
N ARG A 364 -20.14 7.64 12.65
CA ARG A 364 -21.01 7.97 13.78
C ARG A 364 -22.48 7.87 13.36
N ARG A 365 -22.85 8.50 12.25
CA ARG A 365 -24.23 8.52 11.72
C ARG A 365 -24.68 7.15 11.22
N CYS A 366 -23.81 6.40 10.54
CA CYS A 366 -24.15 5.04 10.09
C CYS A 366 -24.40 4.07 11.26
N ARG A 367 -23.84 4.31 12.45
CA ARG A 367 -24.17 3.49 13.64
C ARG A 367 -25.60 3.70 14.15
N GLU A 368 -26.25 4.78 13.74
CA GLU A 368 -27.65 5.07 14.05
C GLU A 368 -28.61 4.33 13.09
N LEU A 369 -28.11 3.79 11.97
CA LEU A 369 -28.89 2.95 11.06
C LEU A 369 -28.95 1.53 11.63
N VAL A 370 -30.11 1.13 12.14
CA VAL A 370 -30.35 -0.22 12.66
C VAL A 370 -31.37 -0.93 11.74
N PRO A 371 -30.95 -1.94 10.95
CA PRO A 371 -31.84 -2.59 9.99
C PRO A 371 -32.91 -3.44 10.70
N ALA A 372 -34.17 -3.32 10.25
CA ALA A 372 -35.22 -4.27 10.60
C ALA A 372 -35.03 -5.62 9.90
N SER A 373 -35.77 -6.63 10.32
CA SER A 373 -35.76 -7.94 9.62
C SER A 373 -36.17 -7.75 8.16
N GLY A 374 -35.35 -8.27 7.24
CA GLY A 374 -35.57 -8.10 5.80
C GLY A 374 -35.04 -6.77 5.22
N GLU A 375 -34.39 -5.93 6.01
CA GLU A 375 -33.64 -4.77 5.52
C GLU A 375 -32.13 -5.04 5.51
N VAL A 376 -31.43 -4.42 4.57
CA VAL A 376 -29.97 -4.42 4.44
C VAL A 376 -29.45 -2.99 4.33
N MET A 377 -28.18 -2.77 4.67
CA MET A 377 -27.53 -1.51 4.36
C MET A 377 -27.33 -1.42 2.84
N HIS A 378 -27.76 -0.33 2.24
CA HIS A 378 -27.51 0.00 0.85
C HIS A 378 -26.61 1.23 0.77
N ALA A 379 -25.38 1.01 0.33
CA ALA A 379 -24.38 2.05 0.15
C ALA A 379 -24.22 2.44 -1.32
N THR A 380 -23.98 3.71 -1.62
CA THR A 380 -23.68 4.17 -2.98
C THR A 380 -22.58 5.22 -2.97
N PHE A 381 -21.59 5.05 -3.83
CA PHE A 381 -20.53 6.03 -4.05
C PHE A 381 -20.78 6.77 -5.37
N PHE A 382 -20.61 8.08 -5.37
CA PHE A 382 -20.74 8.95 -6.53
C PHE A 382 -19.46 9.76 -6.72
N GLY A 383 -19.08 9.98 -7.98
CA GLY A 383 -17.88 10.74 -8.35
C GLY A 383 -16.88 9.88 -9.13
N ALA A 384 -15.82 10.51 -9.63
CA ALA A 384 -14.80 9.78 -10.40
C ALA A 384 -13.90 8.97 -9.47
N LYS A 385 -13.99 7.63 -9.51
CA LYS A 385 -13.00 6.78 -8.85
C LYS A 385 -11.77 6.60 -9.73
N HIS A 386 -10.65 6.23 -9.12
CA HIS A 386 -9.49 5.73 -9.86
C HIS A 386 -9.94 4.57 -10.79
N PRO A 387 -9.47 4.49 -12.05
CA PRO A 387 -9.94 3.48 -13.02
C PRO A 387 -9.84 2.04 -12.48
N ARG A 388 -8.77 1.74 -11.76
CA ARG A 388 -8.54 0.45 -11.08
C ARG A 388 -8.92 0.44 -9.59
N GLY A 389 -9.61 1.47 -9.12
CA GLY A 389 -10.04 1.54 -7.73
C GLY A 389 -11.33 0.79 -7.54
N ASP A 390 -11.44 0.03 -6.46
CA ASP A 390 -12.64 -0.76 -6.19
C ASP A 390 -13.72 0.09 -5.51
N VAL A 391 -14.97 -0.21 -5.82
CA VAL A 391 -16.11 0.57 -5.29
C VAL A 391 -16.26 0.33 -3.79
N GLU A 392 -16.11 -0.91 -3.35
CA GLU A 392 -16.15 -1.28 -1.94
C GLU A 392 -14.97 -0.69 -1.15
N ASN A 393 -13.84 -0.40 -1.78
CA ASN A 393 -12.73 0.27 -1.09
C ASN A 393 -13.11 1.68 -0.65
N VAL A 394 -13.64 2.48 -1.58
CA VAL A 394 -13.99 3.88 -1.32
C VAL A 394 -15.26 4.04 -0.49
N LEU A 395 -16.16 3.06 -0.54
CA LEU A 395 -17.48 3.13 0.06
C LEU A 395 -17.58 2.35 1.39
N LEU A 396 -16.83 1.26 1.52
CA LEU A 396 -16.90 0.37 2.69
C LEU A 396 -15.56 0.36 3.45
N TYR A 397 -14.51 -0.23 2.87
CA TYR A 397 -13.27 -0.55 3.56
C TYR A 397 -12.53 0.67 4.14
N ASN A 398 -12.45 1.77 3.39
CA ASN A 398 -11.83 3.02 3.85
C ASN A 398 -12.68 3.75 4.90
N ILE A 399 -13.95 3.36 5.04
CA ILE A 399 -14.94 4.00 5.90
C ILE A 399 -15.10 3.23 7.20
N ASP A 400 -15.78 2.09 7.23
CA ASP A 400 -16.04 1.32 8.46
C ASP A 400 -16.27 -0.16 8.12
N THR A 401 -16.38 -0.98 9.16
CA THR A 401 -16.87 -2.36 9.07
C THR A 401 -18.40 -2.45 8.98
N PHE A 402 -19.11 -1.34 9.25
CA PHE A 402 -20.57 -1.25 9.26
C PHE A 402 -21.27 -2.33 10.08
N LYS A 403 -20.69 -2.69 11.24
CA LYS A 403 -21.21 -3.75 12.11
C LYS A 403 -22.69 -3.61 12.45
N THR A 404 -23.16 -2.38 12.70
CA THR A 404 -24.57 -2.11 13.04
C THR A 404 -25.45 -2.02 11.79
N ALA A 405 -25.18 -1.06 10.90
CA ALA A 405 -25.98 -0.83 9.70
C ALA A 405 -26.06 -2.06 8.78
N GLY A 406 -24.94 -2.75 8.64
CA GLY A 406 -24.84 -3.93 7.79
C GLY A 406 -25.23 -5.23 8.47
N ALA A 407 -25.83 -5.25 9.67
CA ALA A 407 -26.03 -6.47 10.48
C ALA A 407 -26.76 -7.62 9.74
N ASN A 408 -27.67 -7.29 8.82
CA ASN A 408 -28.44 -8.25 8.03
C ASN A 408 -27.87 -8.47 6.61
N GLY A 409 -26.85 -7.71 6.22
CA GLY A 409 -26.28 -7.71 4.88
C GLY A 409 -25.91 -6.31 4.40
N ILE A 410 -25.14 -6.28 3.32
CA ILE A 410 -24.66 -5.05 2.67
C ILE A 410 -24.88 -5.18 1.17
N ARG A 411 -25.57 -4.20 0.60
CA ARG A 411 -25.65 -3.91 -0.83
C ARG A 411 -24.85 -2.65 -1.11
N PHE A 412 -24.06 -2.64 -2.17
CA PHE A 412 -23.30 -1.47 -2.58
C PHE A 412 -23.33 -1.28 -4.11
N GLU A 413 -23.17 -0.04 -4.56
CA GLU A 413 -23.08 0.26 -5.99
C GLU A 413 -22.33 1.55 -6.31
N TYR A 414 -21.82 1.63 -7.54
CA TYR A 414 -21.18 2.80 -8.11
C TYR A 414 -22.18 3.65 -8.89
N GLY A 415 -22.57 4.79 -8.33
CA GLY A 415 -23.56 5.68 -8.91
C GLY A 415 -23.05 6.59 -10.02
N ALA A 416 -23.98 7.06 -10.84
CA ALA A 416 -23.72 8.03 -11.90
C ALA A 416 -24.17 9.43 -11.48
N GLY A 417 -23.29 10.42 -11.64
CA GLY A 417 -23.55 11.80 -11.25
C GLY A 417 -23.57 11.99 -9.73
N VAL A 418 -23.02 13.10 -9.25
CA VAL A 418 -23.06 13.40 -7.81
C VAL A 418 -24.41 14.04 -7.50
N PRO A 419 -25.22 13.47 -6.58
CA PRO A 419 -26.47 14.09 -6.15
C PRO A 419 -26.22 15.49 -5.60
N ALA A 420 -27.12 16.43 -5.87
CA ALA A 420 -27.02 17.78 -5.30
C ALA A 420 -27.11 17.73 -3.77
N ALA A 421 -26.28 18.51 -3.08
CA ALA A 421 -26.41 18.67 -1.64
C ALA A 421 -27.70 19.46 -1.32
N ALA A 422 -28.21 19.29 -0.09
CA ALA A 422 -29.48 19.89 0.35
C ALA A 422 -29.50 21.42 0.27
N ASP A 423 -28.34 22.06 0.35
CA ASP A 423 -28.16 23.52 0.23
C ASP A 423 -27.94 23.98 -1.22
N GLY A 424 -27.97 23.05 -2.19
CA GLY A 424 -27.70 23.31 -3.60
C GLY A 424 -26.20 23.36 -3.95
N THR A 425 -25.30 23.17 -2.98
CA THR A 425 -23.86 23.17 -3.23
C THR A 425 -23.46 21.96 -4.08
N GLN A 426 -22.65 22.21 -5.12
CA GLN A 426 -22.07 21.14 -5.94
C GLN A 426 -20.74 20.67 -5.35
N TYR A 427 -20.59 19.35 -5.34
CA TYR A 427 -19.42 18.63 -4.87
C TYR A 427 -18.95 17.62 -5.92
N ALA A 428 -17.67 17.27 -5.89
CA ALA A 428 -17.07 16.30 -6.81
C ALA A 428 -17.37 14.84 -6.42
N TYR A 429 -17.70 14.60 -5.14
CA TYR A 429 -17.93 13.27 -4.59
C TYR A 429 -19.15 13.24 -3.67
N GLY A 430 -19.83 12.10 -3.67
CA GLY A 430 -20.98 11.83 -2.82
C GLY A 430 -20.94 10.41 -2.26
N TYR A 431 -21.45 10.25 -1.04
CA TYR A 431 -21.66 8.97 -0.37
C TYR A 431 -23.09 8.93 0.11
N ARG A 432 -23.73 7.78 -0.06
CA ARG A 432 -25.07 7.53 0.43
C ARG A 432 -25.10 6.20 1.17
N TYR A 433 -25.69 6.17 2.34
CA TYR A 433 -25.94 4.96 3.13
C TYR A 433 -27.38 5.00 3.60
N SER A 434 -28.17 4.00 3.22
CA SER A 434 -29.58 3.89 3.63
C SER A 434 -29.94 2.46 4.00
N LEU A 435 -31.08 2.29 4.67
CA LEU A 435 -31.70 0.98 4.83
C LEU A 435 -32.61 0.71 3.62
N ALA A 436 -32.50 -0.49 3.04
CA ALA A 436 -33.30 -0.90 1.89
C ALA A 436 -33.78 -2.34 2.06
N SER A 437 -34.86 -2.71 1.36
CA SER A 437 -35.33 -4.10 1.37
C SER A 437 -34.26 -5.05 0.83
N ALA A 438 -34.06 -6.16 1.52
CA ALA A 438 -33.21 -7.28 1.11
C ALA A 438 -33.70 -7.92 -0.20
N ALA A 439 -35.01 -7.86 -0.48
CA ALA A 439 -35.60 -8.32 -1.75
C ALA A 439 -35.48 -7.29 -2.89
N GLY A 440 -34.94 -6.11 -2.59
CA GLY A 440 -34.70 -5.05 -3.58
C GLY A 440 -33.60 -5.38 -4.59
N THR A 441 -33.33 -4.43 -5.47
CA THR A 441 -32.30 -4.52 -6.52
C THR A 441 -31.37 -3.32 -6.46
N PHE A 442 -30.29 -3.33 -7.25
CA PHE A 442 -29.46 -2.17 -7.52
C PHE A 442 -30.30 -1.02 -8.12
N THR A 443 -29.94 0.22 -7.80
CA THR A 443 -30.69 1.43 -8.21
C THR A 443 -30.01 2.19 -9.35
N GLN A 444 -28.70 2.00 -9.51
CA GLN A 444 -27.83 2.66 -10.48
C GLN A 444 -27.48 1.74 -11.67
N TRP A 445 -27.79 0.44 -11.56
CA TRP A 445 -27.43 -0.57 -12.52
C TRP A 445 -28.60 -1.53 -12.78
N GLN A 446 -28.85 -1.82 -14.06
CA GLN A 446 -29.83 -2.80 -14.51
C GLN A 446 -29.14 -4.14 -14.79
N PRO A 447 -29.61 -5.25 -14.17
CA PRO A 447 -29.19 -6.60 -14.55
C PRO A 447 -29.54 -6.90 -16.00
N GLU A 448 -28.59 -7.42 -16.78
CA GLU A 448 -28.85 -7.90 -18.15
C GLU A 448 -28.87 -9.43 -18.22
N ARG A 449 -27.75 -10.06 -17.82
CA ARG A 449 -27.54 -11.49 -18.03
C ARG A 449 -26.72 -12.10 -16.89
N VAL A 450 -27.14 -13.27 -16.41
CA VAL A 450 -26.33 -14.06 -15.48
C VAL A 450 -25.22 -14.78 -16.26
N LEU A 451 -23.97 -14.57 -15.85
CA LEU A 451 -22.77 -15.15 -16.46
C LEU A 451 -22.40 -16.47 -15.78
N ALA A 452 -22.50 -16.51 -14.46
CA ALA A 452 -22.28 -17.72 -13.67
C ALA A 452 -23.18 -17.74 -12.45
N ALA A 453 -23.56 -18.93 -12.01
CA ALA A 453 -24.27 -19.16 -10.78
C ALA A 453 -23.69 -20.38 -10.06
N PHE A 454 -23.68 -20.36 -8.74
CA PHE A 454 -23.25 -21.48 -7.91
C PHE A 454 -24.16 -21.60 -6.71
N ASP A 455 -24.51 -22.83 -6.38
CA ASP A 455 -25.32 -23.12 -5.20
C ASP A 455 -24.42 -23.20 -3.96
N TRP A 456 -25.04 -23.50 -2.82
CA TRP A 456 -24.40 -23.55 -1.52
C TRP A 456 -23.14 -24.41 -1.51
N THR A 457 -22.02 -23.72 -1.45
CA THR A 457 -20.67 -24.26 -1.39
C THR A 457 -20.14 -24.08 0.01
N ASP A 458 -19.67 -25.17 0.63
CA ASP A 458 -19.04 -25.13 1.95
C ASP A 458 -17.69 -24.41 1.88
N LEU A 459 -17.55 -23.38 2.68
CA LEU A 459 -16.31 -22.62 2.84
C LEU A 459 -15.52 -23.11 4.05
N GLY A 460 -16.07 -23.94 4.93
CA GLY A 460 -15.46 -24.38 6.18
C GLY A 460 -15.34 -23.23 7.19
N ALA A 461 -14.34 -23.28 8.09
CA ALA A 461 -14.10 -22.20 9.05
C ALA A 461 -13.24 -21.09 8.43
N PHE A 462 -13.71 -19.84 8.42
CA PHE A 462 -12.88 -18.72 7.97
C PHE A 462 -11.66 -18.51 8.87
N ALA A 463 -10.46 -18.68 8.31
CA ALA A 463 -9.23 -18.12 8.85
C ALA A 463 -9.14 -16.64 8.42
N SER A 464 -9.04 -15.72 9.37
CA SER A 464 -9.13 -14.26 9.11
C SER A 464 -8.11 -13.72 8.10
N GLU A 465 -6.95 -14.36 7.93
CA GLU A 465 -5.89 -13.91 7.02
C GLU A 465 -5.93 -14.56 5.62
N LYS A 466 -6.84 -15.52 5.36
CA LYS A 466 -6.82 -16.38 4.16
C LYS A 466 -8.15 -16.46 3.39
N GLN A 467 -9.11 -15.58 3.70
CA GLN A 467 -10.49 -15.67 3.22
C GLN A 467 -10.60 -15.75 1.69
N LEU A 468 -9.84 -14.93 0.96
CA LEU A 468 -9.85 -14.92 -0.52
C LEU A 468 -9.47 -16.27 -1.10
N ALA A 469 -8.27 -16.77 -0.76
CA ALA A 469 -7.75 -18.02 -1.31
C ALA A 469 -8.62 -19.23 -0.92
N GLN A 470 -9.23 -19.18 0.27
CA GLN A 470 -10.16 -20.19 0.76
C GLN A 470 -11.47 -20.20 -0.05
N VAL A 471 -12.07 -19.03 -0.30
CA VAL A 471 -13.25 -18.89 -1.16
C VAL A 471 -12.94 -19.32 -2.58
N TRP A 472 -11.81 -18.89 -3.12
CA TRP A 472 -11.33 -19.28 -4.45
C TRP A 472 -11.26 -20.80 -4.59
N LEU A 473 -10.57 -21.49 -3.67
CA LEU A 473 -10.42 -22.94 -3.75
C LEU A 473 -11.75 -23.67 -3.57
N ALA A 474 -12.59 -23.24 -2.62
CA ALA A 474 -13.89 -23.86 -2.39
C ALA A 474 -14.78 -23.79 -3.63
N LEU A 475 -14.85 -22.64 -4.29
CA LEU A 475 -15.60 -22.47 -5.54
C LEU A 475 -14.92 -23.16 -6.73
N SER A 476 -13.58 -23.24 -6.75
CA SER A 476 -12.84 -23.99 -7.77
C SER A 476 -13.00 -25.51 -7.63
N ARG A 477 -13.35 -26.01 -6.44
CA ARG A 477 -13.77 -27.41 -6.24
C ARG A 477 -15.27 -27.61 -6.48
N GLY A 478 -16.06 -26.58 -6.24
CA GLY A 478 -17.51 -26.60 -6.38
C GLY A 478 -18.00 -26.58 -7.82
N ASP A 479 -19.29 -26.87 -7.96
CA ASP A 479 -19.99 -26.80 -9.24
C ASP A 479 -20.44 -25.36 -9.52
N ILE A 480 -19.80 -24.73 -10.51
CA ILE A 480 -20.20 -23.42 -11.02
C ILE A 480 -20.90 -23.62 -12.36
N GLY A 481 -22.18 -23.25 -12.41
CA GLY A 481 -22.96 -23.18 -13.65
C GLY A 481 -22.50 -22.00 -14.49
N VAL A 482 -21.68 -22.27 -15.52
CA VAL A 482 -21.26 -21.27 -16.51
C VAL A 482 -22.36 -21.07 -17.55
N LEU A 483 -22.95 -19.89 -17.57
CA LEU A 483 -24.09 -19.53 -18.45
C LEU A 483 -23.68 -18.60 -19.59
N GLY A 484 -22.60 -17.83 -19.39
CA GLY A 484 -22.06 -16.91 -20.39
C GLY A 484 -20.66 -16.44 -20.03
N ARG A 485 -20.05 -15.67 -20.92
CA ARG A 485 -18.76 -15.03 -20.69
C ARG A 485 -18.90 -13.53 -20.95
N ALA A 486 -18.36 -12.72 -20.04
CA ALA A 486 -18.28 -11.28 -20.21
C ALA A 486 -17.34 -10.95 -21.38
N ALA A 487 -17.66 -9.88 -22.10
CA ALA A 487 -16.66 -9.25 -22.96
C ALA A 487 -15.60 -8.54 -22.09
N PRO A 488 -14.39 -8.28 -22.61
CA PRO A 488 -13.39 -7.50 -21.89
C PRO A 488 -13.94 -6.14 -21.45
N GLU A 489 -13.57 -5.69 -20.25
CA GLU A 489 -13.98 -4.40 -19.67
C GLU A 489 -15.50 -4.24 -19.43
N THR A 490 -16.28 -5.31 -19.54
CA THR A 490 -17.71 -5.29 -19.22
C THR A 490 -17.94 -5.17 -17.71
N PRO A 491 -18.72 -4.18 -17.24
CA PRO A 491 -19.07 -4.08 -15.83
C PRO A 491 -20.00 -5.22 -15.39
N PHE A 492 -19.77 -5.73 -14.19
CA PHE A 492 -20.58 -6.79 -13.61
C PHE A 492 -20.94 -6.49 -12.16
N ALA A 493 -21.87 -7.27 -11.62
CA ALA A 493 -22.26 -7.25 -10.23
C ALA A 493 -22.27 -8.66 -9.64
N LEU A 494 -22.00 -8.75 -8.33
CA LEU A 494 -22.12 -9.99 -7.57
C LEU A 494 -23.35 -9.93 -6.67
N LYS A 495 -24.13 -11.00 -6.65
CA LYS A 495 -25.20 -11.21 -5.65
C LYS A 495 -24.91 -12.47 -4.86
N LEU A 496 -24.54 -12.30 -3.60
CA LEU A 496 -24.07 -13.38 -2.74
C LEU A 496 -24.98 -13.54 -1.53
N GLN A 497 -25.27 -14.79 -1.18
CA GLN A 497 -25.82 -15.13 0.13
C GLN A 497 -24.81 -15.98 0.88
N ILE A 498 -24.62 -15.65 2.16
CA ILE A 498 -23.63 -16.32 3.01
C ILE A 498 -24.30 -16.82 4.27
N ARG A 499 -24.14 -18.11 4.55
CA ARG A 499 -24.53 -18.71 5.82
C ARG A 499 -23.34 -18.67 6.78
N PRO A 500 -23.47 -18.01 7.94
CA PRO A 500 -22.46 -18.11 8.99
C PRO A 500 -22.66 -19.40 9.80
N PRO A 501 -21.61 -19.87 10.50
CA PRO A 501 -21.73 -20.92 11.51
C PRO A 501 -22.78 -20.60 12.57
N THR A 502 -23.46 -21.63 13.05
CA THR A 502 -24.45 -21.52 14.14
C THR A 502 -23.84 -20.83 15.37
N GLY A 503 -24.55 -19.83 15.91
CA GLY A 503 -24.09 -19.05 17.06
C GLY A 503 -23.04 -17.98 16.76
N ARG A 504 -22.66 -17.77 15.49
CA ARG A 504 -21.73 -16.72 15.08
C ARG A 504 -22.47 -15.52 14.50
N THR A 505 -22.15 -14.33 14.97
CA THR A 505 -22.65 -13.06 14.40
C THR A 505 -21.58 -12.47 13.46
N PRO A 506 -21.75 -12.55 12.13
CA PRO A 506 -20.85 -11.92 11.16
C PRO A 506 -20.75 -10.40 11.33
N VAL A 507 -19.59 -9.85 10.95
CA VAL A 507 -19.44 -8.44 10.62
C VAL A 507 -19.26 -8.35 9.11
N TRP A 508 -20.37 -8.18 8.38
CA TRP A 508 -20.41 -8.31 6.93
C TRP A 508 -19.43 -7.38 6.20
N GLY A 509 -19.30 -6.11 6.62
CA GLY A 509 -18.38 -5.18 5.97
C GLY A 509 -16.90 -5.57 6.08
N ALA A 510 -16.53 -6.39 7.08
CA ALA A 510 -15.19 -6.94 7.19
C ALA A 510 -14.96 -8.17 6.28
N LEU A 511 -16.03 -8.79 5.76
CA LEU A 511 -16.00 -9.99 4.93
C LEU A 511 -16.13 -9.69 3.42
N VAL A 512 -16.82 -8.59 3.07
CA VAL A 512 -17.14 -8.24 1.67
C VAL A 512 -15.92 -8.35 0.76
N LYS A 513 -14.80 -7.68 1.10
CA LYS A 513 -13.64 -7.64 0.22
C LYS A 513 -13.04 -9.03 -0.04
N GLY A 514 -12.67 -9.75 1.01
CA GLY A 514 -12.03 -11.06 0.86
C GLY A 514 -12.91 -12.06 0.10
N ILE A 515 -14.23 -12.00 0.29
CA ILE A 515 -15.17 -12.88 -0.38
C ILE A 515 -15.35 -12.48 -1.85
N PHE A 516 -15.53 -11.20 -2.14
CA PHE A 516 -15.68 -10.69 -3.50
C PHE A 516 -14.45 -11.02 -4.34
N ASP A 517 -13.27 -10.67 -3.83
CA ASP A 517 -12.00 -10.96 -4.51
C ASP A 517 -11.86 -12.47 -4.77
N GLY A 518 -12.27 -13.32 -3.81
CA GLY A 518 -12.18 -14.78 -3.94
C GLY A 518 -13.15 -15.35 -4.98
N VAL A 519 -14.39 -14.86 -5.02
CA VAL A 519 -15.39 -15.23 -6.04
C VAL A 519 -14.93 -14.80 -7.42
N ILE A 520 -14.40 -13.57 -7.55
CA ILE A 520 -13.91 -13.04 -8.84
C ILE A 520 -12.72 -13.86 -9.32
N CYS A 521 -11.76 -14.17 -8.45
CA CYS A 521 -10.63 -15.03 -8.79
C CYS A 521 -11.08 -16.43 -9.25
N ALA A 522 -12.13 -17.01 -8.67
CA ALA A 522 -12.63 -18.34 -9.06
C ALA A 522 -13.26 -18.36 -10.46
N LEU A 523 -13.57 -17.18 -10.99
CA LEU A 523 -14.22 -16.94 -12.27
C LEU A 523 -13.30 -16.31 -13.30
N GLN A 524 -11.99 -16.30 -13.01
CA GLN A 524 -10.91 -15.87 -13.89
C GLN A 524 -9.88 -17.01 -14.03
N ALA A 525 -9.11 -16.99 -15.11
CA ALA A 525 -8.01 -17.93 -15.29
C ALA A 525 -6.67 -17.21 -15.41
N HIS A 526 -5.64 -17.81 -14.84
CA HIS A 526 -4.24 -17.39 -14.88
C HIS A 526 -3.54 -17.94 -16.13
N THR A 527 -2.55 -17.22 -16.68
CA THR A 527 -1.77 -17.70 -17.85
C THR A 527 -0.26 -17.55 -17.73
N ASP A 528 0.26 -16.80 -16.76
CA ASP A 528 1.71 -16.61 -16.55
C ASP A 528 2.35 -17.88 -15.97
N SER A 529 2.70 -18.82 -16.85
CA SER A 529 3.32 -20.08 -16.47
C SER A 529 4.66 -19.93 -15.75
N ALA A 530 5.34 -18.77 -15.87
CA ALA A 530 6.63 -18.55 -15.23
C ALA A 530 6.53 -18.49 -13.71
N VAL A 531 5.38 -18.04 -13.18
CA VAL A 531 5.18 -17.90 -11.73
C VAL A 531 4.43 -19.07 -11.10
N LEU A 532 3.79 -19.92 -11.91
CA LEU A 532 2.94 -21.02 -11.44
C LEU A 532 3.63 -21.92 -10.40
N PRO A 533 4.85 -22.46 -10.63
CA PRO A 533 5.48 -23.37 -9.67
C PRO A 533 5.69 -22.74 -8.28
N GLU A 534 6.07 -21.47 -8.23
CA GLU A 534 6.29 -20.75 -6.98
C GLU A 534 4.98 -20.38 -6.29
N VAL A 535 4.00 -19.90 -7.07
CA VAL A 535 2.67 -19.52 -6.58
C VAL A 535 1.95 -20.73 -5.99
N THR A 536 1.92 -21.85 -6.71
CA THR A 536 1.18 -23.05 -6.30
C THR A 536 1.83 -23.69 -5.08
N ALA A 537 3.16 -23.74 -5.02
CA ALA A 537 3.89 -24.18 -3.83
C ALA A 537 3.52 -23.33 -2.60
N ARG A 538 3.48 -21.99 -2.73
CA ARG A 538 3.12 -21.09 -1.63
C ARG A 538 1.65 -21.25 -1.22
N LEU A 539 0.74 -21.35 -2.18
CA LEU A 539 -0.68 -21.57 -1.89
C LEU A 539 -0.92 -22.93 -1.21
N ALA A 540 -0.20 -23.99 -1.59
CA ALA A 540 -0.30 -25.31 -0.96
C ALA A 540 0.13 -25.30 0.51
N THR A 541 0.97 -24.35 0.95
CA THR A 541 1.31 -24.20 2.38
C THR A 541 0.17 -23.65 3.22
N ILE A 542 -0.82 -23.00 2.60
CA ILE A 542 -1.89 -22.30 3.31
C ILE A 542 -3.29 -22.83 3.03
N LEU A 543 -3.47 -23.60 1.96
CA LEU A 543 -4.73 -24.20 1.53
C LEU A 543 -4.71 -25.73 1.70
N PRO A 544 -5.87 -26.37 1.92
CA PRO A 544 -5.98 -27.82 1.98
C PRO A 544 -6.03 -28.45 0.58
N ALA A 545 -5.03 -28.13 -0.26
CA ALA A 545 -4.87 -28.61 -1.64
C ALA A 545 -3.38 -28.71 -1.97
N ASP A 546 -3.00 -29.67 -2.83
CA ASP A 546 -1.63 -29.77 -3.31
C ASP A 546 -1.35 -28.80 -4.46
N ALA A 547 -0.07 -28.63 -4.81
CA ALA A 547 0.35 -27.68 -5.83
C ALA A 547 -0.21 -28.02 -7.23
N ALA A 548 -0.42 -29.30 -7.54
CA ALA A 548 -0.92 -29.73 -8.85
C ALA A 548 -2.41 -29.42 -8.99
N GLU A 549 -3.20 -29.68 -7.95
CA GLU A 549 -4.61 -29.31 -7.89
C GLU A 549 -4.79 -27.77 -7.99
N ILE A 550 -3.97 -27.02 -7.26
CA ILE A 550 -4.00 -25.54 -7.30
C ILE A 550 -3.68 -25.04 -8.70
N GLU A 551 -2.68 -25.63 -9.36
CA GLU A 551 -2.31 -25.27 -10.73
C GLU A 551 -3.45 -25.55 -11.71
N GLU A 552 -4.05 -26.74 -11.63
CA GLU A 552 -5.20 -27.14 -12.45
C GLU A 552 -6.34 -26.10 -12.35
N HIS A 553 -6.68 -25.69 -11.14
CA HIS A 553 -7.72 -24.69 -10.93
C HIS A 553 -7.33 -23.29 -11.41
N LEU A 554 -6.08 -22.85 -11.18
CA LEU A 554 -5.62 -21.53 -11.60
C LEU A 554 -5.68 -21.36 -13.12
N VAL A 555 -5.39 -22.41 -13.89
CA VAL A 555 -5.34 -22.33 -15.36
C VAL A 555 -6.66 -22.74 -16.03
N ASP A 556 -7.70 -23.11 -15.27
CA ASP A 556 -8.97 -23.62 -15.81
C ASP A 556 -9.79 -22.53 -16.51
N GLN A 557 -9.56 -22.36 -17.82
CA GLN A 557 -10.28 -21.39 -18.65
C GLN A 557 -11.75 -21.76 -18.90
N ARG A 558 -12.25 -22.94 -18.49
CA ARG A 558 -13.66 -23.30 -18.68
C ARG A 558 -14.56 -22.43 -17.81
N ARG A 559 -14.09 -22.03 -16.63
CA ARG A 559 -14.81 -21.24 -15.61
C ARG A 559 -14.54 -19.75 -15.68
N ALA A 560 -13.63 -19.33 -16.55
CA ALA A 560 -13.18 -17.95 -16.73
C ALA A 560 -14.26 -17.06 -17.37
N VAL A 561 -15.44 -16.92 -16.74
CA VAL A 561 -16.55 -16.11 -17.24
C VAL A 561 -16.25 -14.62 -17.18
N LEU A 562 -15.34 -14.21 -16.29
CA LEU A 562 -14.83 -12.84 -16.18
C LEU A 562 -13.51 -12.66 -16.95
N GLY A 563 -13.13 -13.64 -17.77
CA GLY A 563 -11.99 -13.58 -18.67
C GLY A 563 -10.71 -14.16 -18.10
N VAL A 564 -9.68 -14.11 -18.94
CA VAL A 564 -8.35 -14.66 -18.68
C VAL A 564 -7.41 -13.52 -18.36
N VAL A 565 -6.66 -13.64 -17.27
CA VAL A 565 -5.73 -12.62 -16.77
C VAL A 565 -4.31 -13.14 -16.92
N HIS A 566 -3.41 -12.31 -17.43
CA HIS A 566 -2.01 -12.71 -17.56
C HIS A 566 -1.46 -13.19 -16.22
N ARG A 567 -1.58 -12.34 -15.20
CA ARG A 567 -1.08 -12.60 -13.85
C ARG A 567 -2.17 -12.39 -12.80
N LEU A 568 -3.11 -13.34 -12.70
CA LEU A 568 -4.15 -13.34 -11.67
C LEU A 568 -3.57 -13.46 -10.24
N VAL A 569 -2.42 -14.09 -10.12
CA VAL A 569 -1.74 -14.35 -8.86
C VAL A 569 -0.23 -14.26 -9.08
N ALA A 570 0.49 -13.67 -8.15
CA ALA A 570 1.93 -13.46 -8.23
C ALA A 570 2.62 -13.80 -6.90
N PRO A 571 3.89 -14.25 -6.91
CA PRO A 571 4.67 -14.36 -5.69
C PRO A 571 4.78 -12.98 -5.04
N TYR A 572 4.52 -12.91 -3.74
CA TYR A 572 4.63 -11.68 -2.99
C TYR A 572 5.09 -11.95 -1.57
N ARG A 573 6.27 -11.44 -1.22
CA ARG A 573 6.94 -11.73 0.06
C ARG A 573 7.03 -13.25 0.28
N SER A 574 6.52 -13.79 1.39
CA SER A 574 6.46 -15.24 1.62
C SER A 574 5.17 -15.90 1.12
N GLY A 575 4.20 -15.11 0.66
CA GLY A 575 2.90 -15.58 0.20
C GLY A 575 2.67 -15.25 -1.26
N VAL A 576 1.41 -14.98 -1.59
CA VAL A 576 1.00 -14.57 -2.93
C VAL A 576 0.19 -13.28 -2.87
N LYS A 577 0.18 -12.53 -3.97
CA LYS A 577 -0.72 -11.42 -4.21
C LYS A 577 -1.70 -11.84 -5.30
N TRP A 578 -3.00 -11.66 -5.04
CA TRP A 578 -4.07 -11.83 -6.04
C TRP A 578 -4.34 -10.48 -6.72
N ASP A 579 -4.67 -10.52 -8.00
CA ASP A 579 -4.98 -9.36 -8.84
C ASP A 579 -6.28 -9.61 -9.63
N PRO A 580 -7.43 -9.74 -8.94
CA PRO A 580 -8.72 -9.93 -9.60
C PRO A 580 -9.09 -8.71 -10.47
N ALA A 581 -9.98 -8.90 -11.45
CA ALA A 581 -10.60 -7.77 -12.16
C ALA A 581 -11.78 -7.15 -11.37
N ASP A 582 -11.58 -6.93 -10.08
CA ASP A 582 -12.54 -6.37 -9.12
C ASP A 582 -12.93 -4.92 -9.40
N HIS A 583 -12.05 -4.13 -10.03
CA HIS A 583 -12.37 -2.77 -10.49
C HIS A 583 -13.56 -2.68 -11.47
N LEU A 584 -13.93 -3.79 -12.15
CA LEU A 584 -15.11 -3.93 -13.01
C LEU A 584 -16.38 -4.38 -12.26
N CYS A 585 -16.26 -4.76 -10.98
CA CYS A 585 -17.37 -5.03 -10.09
C CYS A 585 -17.99 -3.71 -9.63
N VAL A 586 -18.99 -3.23 -10.36
CA VAL A 586 -19.59 -1.90 -10.14
C VAL A 586 -20.74 -1.91 -9.13
N ALA A 587 -21.25 -3.09 -8.78
CA ALA A 587 -22.27 -3.28 -7.75
C ALA A 587 -22.11 -4.65 -7.10
N GLY A 588 -22.58 -4.76 -5.86
CA GLY A 588 -22.39 -5.96 -5.06
C GLY A 588 -23.42 -6.09 -3.97
N GLU A 589 -23.73 -7.34 -3.62
CA GLU A 589 -24.61 -7.65 -2.51
C GLU A 589 -24.11 -8.87 -1.74
N VAL A 590 -24.11 -8.75 -0.41
CA VAL A 590 -23.95 -9.83 0.55
C VAL A 590 -25.13 -9.83 1.50
N ILE A 591 -25.96 -10.87 1.43
CA ILE A 591 -27.09 -11.06 2.35
C ILE A 591 -26.82 -12.23 3.29
N ALA A 592 -27.25 -12.10 4.54
CA ALA A 592 -27.22 -13.18 5.51
C ALA A 592 -28.18 -14.32 5.13
N GLY A 593 -27.64 -15.54 5.01
CA GLY A 593 -28.44 -16.77 5.00
C GLY A 593 -28.63 -17.33 6.40
N GLU A 594 -29.67 -18.13 6.60
CA GLU A 594 -29.93 -18.79 7.89
C GLU A 594 -28.82 -19.80 8.24
N PRO A 595 -28.24 -19.75 9.45
CA PRO A 595 -27.28 -20.75 9.90
C PRO A 595 -27.89 -22.16 9.90
N VAL A 596 -27.14 -23.15 9.40
CA VAL A 596 -27.59 -24.55 9.35
C VAL A 596 -26.67 -25.47 10.15
N ASP A 597 -25.36 -25.23 10.10
CA ASP A 597 -24.34 -26.08 10.70
C ASP A 597 -23.19 -25.25 11.31
N GLY A 598 -22.02 -25.86 11.52
CA GLY A 598 -20.84 -25.21 12.09
C GLY A 598 -19.90 -24.54 11.08
N SER A 599 -20.24 -24.54 9.79
CA SER A 599 -19.38 -24.03 8.72
C SER A 599 -19.94 -22.76 8.09
N TRP A 600 -19.07 -22.04 7.40
CA TRP A 600 -19.51 -20.99 6.48
C TRP A 600 -19.93 -21.64 5.18
N ALA A 601 -20.98 -21.14 4.53
CA ALA A 601 -21.33 -21.53 3.18
C ALA A 601 -21.72 -20.32 2.33
N ILE A 602 -21.51 -20.40 1.03
CA ILE A 602 -21.80 -19.33 0.09
C ILE A 602 -22.59 -19.85 -1.09
N LYS A 603 -23.54 -19.05 -1.57
CA LYS A 603 -24.15 -19.21 -2.90
C LYS A 603 -24.20 -17.86 -3.58
N GLY A 604 -24.30 -17.84 -4.89
CA GLY A 604 -24.40 -16.56 -5.57
C GLY A 604 -24.43 -16.61 -7.07
N GLU A 605 -24.56 -15.42 -7.63
CA GLU A 605 -24.65 -15.17 -9.05
C GLU A 605 -23.71 -14.02 -9.44
N VAL A 606 -23.15 -14.15 -10.64
CA VAL A 606 -22.36 -13.11 -11.31
C VAL A 606 -23.15 -12.63 -12.50
N ILE A 607 -23.42 -11.33 -12.53
CA ILE A 607 -24.41 -10.74 -13.40
C ILE A 607 -23.76 -9.61 -14.19
N GLU A 608 -23.84 -9.68 -15.51
CA GLU A 608 -23.53 -8.56 -16.39
C GLU A 608 -24.57 -7.45 -16.19
N VAL A 609 -24.09 -6.22 -16.02
CA VAL A 609 -24.95 -5.07 -15.73
C VAL A 609 -24.71 -3.94 -16.70
N ARG A 610 -25.73 -3.12 -16.92
CA ARG A 610 -25.65 -1.86 -17.64
C ARG A 610 -26.17 -0.71 -16.80
N ARG A 611 -25.82 0.51 -17.15
CA ARG A 611 -26.43 1.71 -16.55
C ARG A 611 -27.82 1.96 -17.10
#